data_AF-A0AAV5R6I0-F1
#
_entry.id   AF-A0AAV5R6I0-F1
#
_cell.length_a   1.000
_cell.length_b   1.000
_cell.length_c   1.000
_cell.angle_alpha   90.00
_cell.angle_beta   90.00
_cell.angle_gamma   90.00
#
_symmetry.space_group_name_H-M   'P 1'
#
loop_
_entity.id
_entity.type
_entity.pdbx_description
1 polymer ?
#
loop_
_entity_poly.entity_id
_entity_poly.type
_entity_poly.pdbx_seq_one_letter_code
_entity_poly.pdbx_strand_id
1 'polypeptide(L)'
;MAILDNQEFFKQVTSLLTKNDGKSSIYITQKRYSYSLDDEIDGVEPFSDLNDKIKPIFHENKSTNKSYPILIRITDGNKDKSKKIKLSTIVEPVNLDSFWNEYTNILKSGLSGLKKKPKSKKKAKKASKKA
;
A
#
# COMPACT_ATOMS: atom_id res chain seq x y z
N MET A 1 7.32 6.93 -15.24
CA MET A 1 7.22 6.56 -13.81
C MET A 1 7.97 5.25 -13.70
N ALA A 2 9.17 5.28 -13.11
CA ALA A 2 10.02 4.10 -13.03
C ALA A 2 9.62 3.22 -11.85
N ILE A 3 9.85 1.92 -11.98
CA ILE A 3 9.88 1.00 -10.83
C ILE A 3 11.29 1.14 -10.26
N LEU A 4 11.37 1.44 -8.96
CA LEU A 4 12.61 1.59 -8.21
C LEU A 4 12.87 0.33 -7.39
N ASP A 5 14.14 0.04 -7.12
CA ASP A 5 14.51 -0.90 -6.07
C ASP A 5 13.96 -0.43 -4.70
N ASN A 6 13.72 -1.37 -3.79
CA ASN A 6 13.18 -1.11 -2.47
C ASN A 6 14.03 -0.10 -1.67
N GLN A 7 15.37 -0.23 -1.70
CA GLN A 7 16.27 0.65 -0.96
C GLN A 7 16.34 2.05 -1.58
N GLU A 8 16.23 2.17 -2.90
CA GLU A 8 16.14 3.48 -3.56
C GLU A 8 14.78 4.14 -3.29
N PHE A 9 13.70 3.37 -3.38
CA PHE A 9 12.34 3.81 -3.06
C PHE A 9 12.26 4.40 -1.64
N PHE A 10 12.82 3.73 -0.64
CA PHE A 10 12.87 4.23 0.73
C PHE A 10 13.61 5.56 0.88
N LYS A 11 14.75 5.75 0.20
CA LYS A 11 15.49 7.01 0.19
C LYS A 11 14.67 8.14 -0.43
N GLN A 12 14.04 7.89 -1.59
CA GLN A 12 13.20 8.89 -2.27
C GLN A 12 11.93 9.23 -1.47
N VAL A 13 11.29 8.25 -0.84
CA VAL A 13 10.11 8.45 0.02
C VAL A 13 10.46 9.24 1.29
N THR A 14 11.60 8.95 1.92
CA THR A 14 12.08 9.70 3.09
C THR A 14 12.32 11.17 2.74
N SER A 15 13.03 11.43 1.64
CA SER A 15 13.27 12.80 1.12
C SER A 15 11.96 13.54 0.82
N LEU A 16 10.98 12.87 0.18
CA LEU A 16 9.66 13.42 -0.09
C LEU A 16 8.89 13.80 1.19
N LEU A 17 8.88 12.91 2.19
CA LEU A 17 8.19 13.15 3.47
C LEU A 17 8.85 14.31 4.25
N THR A 18 10.18 14.33 4.36
CA THR A 18 10.92 15.41 5.01
C THR A 18 10.69 16.76 4.33
N LYS A 19 10.66 16.79 2.99
CA LYS A 19 10.35 18.02 2.22
C LYS A 19 8.92 18.50 2.42
N ASN A 20 7.97 17.58 2.62
CA ASN A 20 6.56 17.91 2.82
C ASN A 20 6.29 18.49 4.21
N ASP A 21 6.94 17.97 5.26
CA ASP A 21 6.80 18.46 6.65
C ASP A 21 5.33 18.56 7.11
N GLY A 22 4.50 17.60 6.68
CA GLY A 22 3.06 17.54 6.97
C GLY A 22 2.19 18.64 6.34
N LYS A 23 2.72 19.46 5.41
CA LYS A 23 2.02 20.65 4.88
C LYS A 23 1.06 20.35 3.73
N SER A 24 1.31 19.32 2.94
CA SER A 24 0.45 18.90 1.82
C SER A 24 0.13 17.40 1.85
N SER A 25 -0.85 16.99 1.05
CA SER A 25 -1.29 15.60 0.94
C SER A 25 -0.30 14.74 0.15
N ILE A 26 0.16 13.65 0.77
CA ILE A 26 0.87 12.57 0.07
C ILE A 26 -0.10 11.42 -0.15
N TYR A 27 -0.23 10.98 -1.39
CA TYR A 27 -1.11 9.89 -1.78
C TYR A 27 -0.31 8.59 -1.88
N ILE A 28 -0.74 7.59 -1.13
CA ILE A 28 -0.16 6.25 -1.12
C ILE A 28 -1.21 5.29 -1.67
N THR A 29 -0.81 4.41 -2.58
CA THR A 29 -1.66 3.30 -3.06
C THR A 29 -0.88 1.99 -3.00
N GLN A 30 -1.53 0.96 -2.50
CA GLN A 30 -1.03 -0.40 -2.44
C GLN A 30 -2.02 -1.28 -3.20
N LYS A 31 -1.56 -2.04 -4.19
CA LYS A 31 -2.38 -2.99 -4.95
C LYS A 31 -1.59 -4.29 -5.13
N ARG A 32 -2.31 -5.42 -5.16
CA ARG A 32 -1.74 -6.68 -5.64
C ARG A 32 -1.21 -6.48 -7.06
N TYR A 33 -0.04 -7.04 -7.34
CA TYR A 33 0.58 -6.99 -8.66
C TYR A 33 0.42 -8.36 -9.32
N SER A 34 -0.64 -8.47 -10.12
CA SER A 34 -0.88 -9.62 -11.00
C SER A 34 -0.69 -9.17 -12.44
N TYR A 35 0.17 -9.86 -13.19
CA TYR A 35 0.40 -9.60 -14.61
C TYR A 35 -0.73 -10.11 -15.50
N SER A 36 -1.38 -11.19 -15.09
CA SER A 36 -2.50 -11.83 -15.76
C SER A 36 -3.77 -11.65 -14.92
N LEU A 37 -4.79 -11.03 -15.54
CA LEU A 37 -6.18 -11.15 -15.10
C LEU A 37 -6.78 -12.44 -15.65
N ASP A 38 -6.35 -12.86 -16.84
CA ASP A 38 -6.89 -13.99 -17.58
C ASP A 38 -6.71 -15.32 -16.82
N ASP A 39 -5.56 -15.56 -16.18
CA ASP A 39 -5.26 -16.77 -15.37
C ASP A 39 -6.08 -16.89 -14.07
N GLU A 40 -6.89 -15.88 -13.73
CA GLU A 40 -7.80 -15.88 -12.57
C GLU A 40 -9.26 -15.95 -12.98
N ILE A 41 -9.55 -15.94 -14.29
CA ILE A 41 -10.90 -16.13 -14.83
C ILE A 41 -11.10 -17.58 -15.35
N ASP A 42 -10.55 -18.60 -14.66
CA ASP A 42 -10.70 -20.02 -15.02
C ASP A 42 -11.60 -20.83 -14.06
N GLY A 43 -12.92 -20.89 -14.26
CA GLY A 43 -13.80 -19.84 -14.81
C GLY A 43 -15.15 -19.89 -14.08
N VAL A 44 -15.55 -19.01 -13.13
CA VAL A 44 -16.88 -19.02 -12.44
C VAL A 44 -17.86 -18.55 -13.45
N GLU A 45 -18.95 -19.29 -13.53
CA GLU A 45 -19.87 -19.07 -14.60
C GLU A 45 -20.55 -17.73 -14.44
N PRO A 46 -20.21 -16.69 -15.25
CA PRO A 46 -20.78 -15.35 -15.12
C PRO A 46 -22.19 -15.31 -15.75
N PHE A 47 -22.90 -16.43 -15.66
CA PHE A 47 -23.69 -16.98 -16.74
C PHE A 47 -25.03 -17.57 -16.26
N SER A 48 -25.41 -17.37 -15.00
CA SER A 48 -26.68 -17.86 -14.43
C SER A 48 -27.95 -17.25 -15.06
N ASP A 49 -27.79 -16.34 -16.03
CA ASP A 49 -28.84 -15.71 -16.84
C ASP A 49 -28.86 -16.28 -18.29
N LEU A 50 -28.06 -17.31 -18.57
CA LEU A 50 -28.05 -18.02 -19.86
C LEU A 50 -28.99 -19.24 -19.83
N ASN A 51 -29.62 -19.47 -20.98
CA ASN A 51 -30.62 -20.50 -21.21
C ASN A 51 -30.04 -21.92 -21.07
N ASP A 52 -30.78 -22.91 -20.53
CA ASP A 52 -30.31 -24.25 -20.11
C ASP A 52 -29.50 -25.08 -21.15
N LYS A 53 -29.56 -24.72 -22.44
CA LYS A 53 -28.72 -25.31 -23.50
C LYS A 53 -27.28 -24.79 -23.50
N ILE A 54 -27.06 -23.62 -22.92
CA ILE A 54 -25.77 -22.96 -22.79
C ILE A 54 -25.24 -23.36 -21.42
N LYS A 55 -24.63 -24.55 -21.37
CA LYS A 55 -23.90 -24.98 -20.18
C LYS A 55 -22.80 -23.97 -19.90
N PRO A 56 -22.81 -23.33 -18.74
CA PRO A 56 -21.74 -22.43 -18.41
C PRO A 56 -20.54 -23.21 -17.80
N ILE A 57 -19.48 -22.53 -17.31
CA ILE A 57 -18.26 -23.16 -16.74
C ILE A 57 -18.02 -22.58 -15.33
N PHE A 58 -17.70 -23.37 -14.28
CA PHE A 58 -17.54 -22.96 -12.85
C PHE A 58 -16.05 -22.90 -12.36
N HIS A 59 -15.55 -21.78 -11.76
CA HIS A 59 -14.36 -21.80 -10.88
C HIS A 59 -14.91 -22.52 -9.65
N GLU A 60 -14.54 -23.78 -9.51
CA GLU A 60 -14.25 -24.28 -8.19
C GLU A 60 -13.34 -23.23 -7.52
N ASN A 61 -13.80 -22.60 -6.44
CA ASN A 61 -12.99 -21.65 -5.67
C ASN A 61 -11.90 -22.45 -4.92
N LYS A 62 -10.95 -23.00 -5.69
CA LYS A 62 -9.75 -23.64 -5.21
C LYS A 62 -9.01 -22.61 -4.39
N SER A 63 -8.86 -22.89 -3.10
CA SER A 63 -7.98 -22.09 -2.24
C SER A 63 -6.57 -22.22 -2.79
N THR A 64 -6.18 -21.26 -3.63
CA THR A 64 -4.86 -21.26 -4.25
C THR A 64 -3.90 -20.61 -3.28
N ASN A 65 -2.91 -21.37 -2.80
CA ASN A 65 -1.78 -20.84 -2.01
C ASN A 65 -0.81 -20.00 -2.89
N LYS A 66 -1.33 -19.32 -3.92
CA LYS A 66 -0.57 -18.42 -4.79
C LYS A 66 -0.27 -17.15 -4.00
N SER A 67 1.02 -16.87 -3.84
CA SER A 67 1.50 -15.60 -3.28
C SER A 67 1.81 -14.63 -4.42
N TYR A 68 1.40 -13.38 -4.26
CA TYR A 68 1.50 -12.36 -5.31
C TYR A 68 2.33 -11.17 -4.83
N PRO A 69 3.22 -10.62 -5.67
CA PRO A 69 3.92 -9.38 -5.35
C PRO A 69 2.93 -8.23 -5.13
N ILE A 70 3.38 -7.19 -4.44
CA ILE A 70 2.57 -6.00 -4.14
C ILE A 70 3.21 -4.78 -4.79
N LEU A 71 2.43 -4.05 -5.57
CA LEU A 71 2.84 -2.79 -6.19
C LEU A 71 2.40 -1.61 -5.31
N ILE A 72 3.39 -0.92 -4.76
CA ILE A 72 3.22 0.28 -3.94
C ILE A 72 3.57 1.50 -4.80
N ARG A 73 2.73 2.53 -4.78
CA ARG A 73 2.96 3.81 -5.45
C ARG A 73 2.72 4.97 -4.50
N ILE A 74 3.57 5.99 -4.58
CA ILE A 74 3.50 7.21 -3.77
C ILE A 74 3.61 8.44 -4.66
N THR A 75 2.81 9.48 -4.40
CA THR A 75 2.87 10.76 -5.12
C THR A 75 2.52 11.96 -4.24
N ASP A 76 3.16 13.09 -4.51
CA ASP A 76 2.92 14.40 -3.88
C ASP A 76 1.60 15.07 -4.30
N GLY A 77 0.83 14.44 -5.20
CA GLY A 77 -0.44 14.97 -5.67
C GLY A 77 -0.34 16.20 -6.57
N ASN A 78 0.86 16.73 -6.88
CA ASN A 78 1.05 18.00 -7.58
C ASN A 78 0.25 18.09 -8.89
N LYS A 79 -0.27 19.28 -9.21
CA LYS A 79 -1.03 19.58 -10.44
C LYS A 79 -0.11 19.62 -11.65
N ASP A 80 1.09 20.18 -11.49
CA ASP A 80 2.10 20.28 -12.55
C ASP A 80 2.74 18.92 -12.83
N LYS A 81 2.33 18.26 -13.94
CA LYS A 81 2.81 16.91 -14.30
C LYS A 81 4.35 16.79 -14.38
N SER A 82 5.05 17.87 -14.73
CA SER A 82 6.52 17.93 -14.83
C SER A 82 7.23 18.03 -13.48
N LYS A 83 6.57 18.60 -12.46
CA LYS A 83 7.10 18.73 -11.08
C LYS A 83 6.59 17.64 -10.14
N LYS A 84 5.57 16.89 -10.58
CA LYS A 84 4.87 15.86 -9.78
C LYS A 84 5.76 14.67 -9.49
N ILE A 85 6.10 14.47 -8.23
CA ILE A 85 6.86 13.30 -7.78
C ILE A 85 5.95 12.07 -7.83
N LYS A 86 6.44 11.01 -8.48
CA LYS A 86 5.73 9.75 -8.71
C LYS A 86 6.68 8.57 -8.51
N LEU A 87 6.60 7.94 -7.35
CA LEU A 87 7.43 6.81 -6.94
C LEU A 87 6.65 5.51 -7.04
N SER A 88 7.32 4.42 -7.41
CA SER A 88 6.75 3.07 -7.40
C SER A 88 7.80 2.01 -7.14
N THR A 89 7.43 0.95 -6.43
CA THR A 89 8.25 -0.25 -6.23
C THR A 89 7.37 -1.50 -6.17
N ILE A 90 7.96 -2.65 -6.46
CA ILE A 90 7.32 -3.97 -6.39
C ILE A 90 7.96 -4.74 -5.25
N VAL A 91 7.13 -5.24 -4.34
CA VAL A 91 7.55 -6.00 -3.16
C VAL A 91 7.18 -7.46 -3.37
N GLU A 92 8.20 -8.31 -3.48
CA GLU A 92 8.04 -9.76 -3.52
C GLU A 92 7.52 -10.31 -2.19
N PRO A 93 6.67 -11.36 -2.17
CA PRO A 93 6.10 -11.92 -0.94
C PRO A 93 7.16 -12.31 0.09
N VAL A 94 8.29 -12.86 -0.37
CA VAL A 94 9.43 -13.29 0.47
C VAL A 94 10.06 -12.13 1.24
N ASN A 95 10.02 -10.92 0.67
CA ASN A 95 10.67 -9.73 1.24
C ASN A 95 9.69 -8.83 1.99
N LEU A 96 8.40 -9.21 2.09
CA LEU A 96 7.33 -8.36 2.57
C LEU A 96 7.52 -7.91 4.02
N ASP A 97 7.92 -8.81 4.92
CA ASP A 97 8.09 -8.49 6.35
C ASP A 97 9.24 -7.50 6.58
N SER A 98 10.39 -7.72 5.95
CA SER A 98 11.55 -6.81 6.00
C SER A 98 11.18 -5.44 5.41
N PHE A 99 10.54 -5.43 4.24
CA PHE A 99 10.04 -4.21 3.62
C PHE A 99 9.07 -3.46 4.54
N TRP A 100 8.12 -4.16 5.16
CA TRP A 100 7.08 -3.56 6.01
C TRP A 100 7.65 -2.92 7.28
N ASN A 101 8.69 -3.52 7.87
CA ASN A 101 9.39 -2.96 9.02
C ASN A 101 10.07 -1.62 8.68
N GLU A 102 10.86 -1.55 7.60
CA GLU A 102 11.48 -0.31 7.14
C GLU A 102 10.43 0.73 6.71
N TYR A 103 9.49 0.32 5.86
CA TYR A 103 8.43 1.16 5.31
C TYR A 103 7.57 1.81 6.40
N THR A 104 7.08 1.04 7.37
CA THR A 104 6.25 1.61 8.44
C THR A 104 7.05 2.51 9.38
N ASN A 105 8.35 2.29 9.55
CA ASN A 105 9.20 3.18 10.33
C ASN A 105 9.41 4.53 9.62
N ILE A 106 9.66 4.52 8.31
CA ILE A 106 9.74 5.74 7.47
C ILE A 106 8.41 6.52 7.50
N LEU A 107 7.27 5.83 7.40
CA LEU A 107 5.96 6.50 7.50
C LEU A 107 5.71 7.08 8.91
N LYS A 108 6.04 6.36 9.99
CA LYS A 108 5.87 6.85 11.37
C LYS A 108 6.72 8.09 11.66
N SER A 109 7.93 8.19 11.09
CA SER A 109 8.81 9.36 11.27
C SER A 109 8.42 10.52 10.34
N GLY A 110 8.01 10.22 9.09
CA GLY A 110 7.68 11.23 8.09
C GLY A 110 6.26 11.83 8.16
N LEU A 111 5.29 11.14 8.78
CA LEU A 111 3.92 11.64 8.97
C LEU A 111 3.82 12.50 10.24
N SER A 112 4.53 13.63 10.23
CA SER A 112 4.49 14.66 11.27
C SER A 112 3.17 15.47 11.25
N GLY A 113 3.01 16.42 12.18
CA GLY A 113 1.88 17.36 12.21
C GLY A 113 0.56 16.85 12.84
N LEU A 114 0.41 15.55 13.09
CA LEU A 114 -0.80 14.99 13.70
C LEU A 114 -0.99 15.41 15.18
N LYS A 115 -2.21 15.84 15.53
CA LYS A 115 -2.59 16.20 16.91
C LYS A 115 -2.54 14.97 17.82
N LYS A 116 -1.68 15.00 18.85
CA LYS A 116 -1.56 13.92 19.84
C LYS A 116 -2.91 13.66 20.54
N LYS A 117 -3.31 12.39 20.63
CA LYS A 117 -4.54 11.97 21.33
C LYS A 117 -4.48 12.42 22.80
N PRO A 118 -5.50 13.13 23.34
CA PRO A 118 -5.48 13.57 24.73
C PRO A 118 -5.46 12.37 25.67
N LYS A 119 -4.49 12.33 26.59
CA LYS A 119 -4.46 11.34 27.68
C LYS A 119 -5.59 11.69 28.65
N SER A 120 -6.49 10.75 28.94
CA SER A 120 -7.55 10.98 29.92
C SER A 120 -6.96 11.32 31.30
N LYS A 121 -7.65 12.17 32.08
CA LYS A 121 -7.12 12.76 33.33
C LYS A 121 -6.55 11.73 34.32
N LYS A 122 -7.08 10.49 34.34
CA LYS A 122 -6.56 9.35 35.13
C LYS A 122 -5.16 8.86 34.69
N LYS A 123 -4.82 8.91 33.40
CA LYS A 123 -3.49 8.48 32.89
C LYS A 123 -2.43 9.58 32.98
N ALA A 124 -2.80 10.86 32.99
CA ALA A 124 -1.86 11.96 33.18
C ALA A 124 -1.18 11.92 34.57
N LYS A 125 -1.95 11.77 35.65
CA LYS A 125 -1.45 11.69 37.04
C LYS A 125 -0.53 10.49 37.33
N LYS A 126 -0.52 9.44 36.50
CA LYS A 126 0.43 8.31 36.61
C LYS A 126 1.75 8.54 35.89
N ALA A 127 1.80 9.42 34.89
CA ALA A 127 3.04 9.78 34.21
C ALA A 127 3.85 10.80 35.02
N SER A 128 3.19 11.79 35.63
CA SER A 128 3.81 12.80 36.51
C SER A 128 4.17 12.29 37.92
N LYS A 129 4.16 10.96 38.14
CA LYS A 129 4.57 10.28 39.38
C LYS A 129 5.62 9.19 39.12
N LYS A 130 6.20 9.18 37.92
CA LYS A 130 7.29 8.28 37.48
C LYS A 130 8.47 9.06 36.87
N ALA A 131 8.51 10.37 37.14
CA ALA A 131 9.64 11.27 36.95
C ALA A 131 9.94 11.88 38.32
#